data_AF-A0A538HZM3-F1
#
_entry.id   AF-A0A538HZM3-F1
#
_cell.length_a   1.000
_cell.length_b   1.000
_cell.length_c   1.000
_cell.angle_alpha   90.00
_cell.angle_beta   90.00
_cell.angle_gamma   90.00
#
_symmetry.space_group_name_H-M   'P 1'
#
loop_
_entity.id
_entity.type
_entity.pdbx_description
1 polymer ?
#
loop_
_entity_poly.entity_id
_entity_poly.type
_entity_poly.pdbx_seq_one_letter_code
_entity_poly.pdbx_strand_id
1 'polypeptide(L)'
;MTERDSDIEFDFFDEPETEEATERARPRRPPPGGGPPSGPRRTVRPHGLIPMLRLAGLIAFLILAVIVLVFLVRGCASSSKHSTYANYMDKVRPIAGDSAAIGKQLNATLTATGIKETQVETRIRGLADTQRQQADQASSITPPGPLHTEHDHLIEVLQLRASGLSRLADAFAQTATTHDATAAGRLLAEQARLLIASDVNWDIYFSDASKQALQEQHVTDVNVPDSTIVANPDLVTSQAMSTVWQRIHGTATTGQPGGNHGSALGAVVALPDGKRLDPSTENTITASTDLAFQVSVQDSGSFQEFDVKVTLTIAKTPKPIVKSITIPVINAGETKTVTFANLGAPPFGVPTTIKVDIQPVPGEKTVTNNSAEYRAIFSLG
;
A
#
# COMPACT_ATOMS: atom_id res chain seq x y z
N MET A 1 12.49 37.49 -44.64
CA MET A 1 13.06 36.91 -45.87
C MET A 1 14.15 35.93 -45.47
N THR A 2 14.33 34.89 -46.29
CA THR A 2 15.30 33.78 -46.16
C THR A 2 15.22 32.95 -44.89
N GLU A 3 14.46 31.85 -45.00
CA GLU A 3 14.84 30.56 -44.43
C GLU A 3 16.27 30.18 -44.82
N ARG A 4 16.87 29.26 -44.06
CA ARG A 4 18.00 28.44 -44.54
C ARG A 4 17.84 27.01 -44.04
N ASP A 5 17.72 26.09 -45.00
CA ASP A 5 18.10 24.70 -44.84
C ASP A 5 19.56 24.58 -44.36
N SER A 6 19.82 23.48 -43.67
CA SER A 6 21.14 22.86 -43.54
C SER A 6 20.93 21.36 -43.45
N ASP A 7 21.28 20.64 -44.51
CA ASP A 7 21.04 19.20 -44.68
C ASP A 7 21.76 18.33 -43.63
N ILE A 8 21.17 17.17 -43.34
CA ILE A 8 21.78 16.10 -42.55
C ILE A 8 22.50 15.16 -43.53
N GLU A 9 23.80 15.31 -43.65
CA GLU A 9 24.65 14.45 -44.50
C GLU A 9 25.02 13.18 -43.73
N PHE A 10 24.51 12.03 -44.18
CA PHE A 10 24.81 10.71 -43.64
C PHE A 10 26.04 10.14 -44.33
N ASP A 11 27.17 10.08 -43.62
CA ASP A 11 28.40 9.51 -44.18
C ASP A 11 28.42 7.97 -43.99
N PHE A 12 28.27 7.25 -45.09
CA PHE A 12 28.20 5.79 -45.17
C PHE A 12 29.33 5.33 -46.09
N PHE A 13 30.40 4.76 -45.54
CA PHE A 13 31.54 4.28 -46.32
C PHE A 13 31.89 2.82 -46.04
N ASP A 14 31.38 1.98 -46.93
CA ASP A 14 32.12 1.03 -47.77
C ASP A 14 33.20 0.13 -47.14
N GLU A 15 32.88 -1.16 -47.09
CA GLU A 15 33.84 -2.27 -47.12
C GLU A 15 34.55 -2.33 -48.50
N PRO A 16 35.86 -2.62 -48.54
CA PRO A 16 36.52 -3.13 -49.74
C PRO A 16 36.87 -4.63 -49.63
N GLU A 17 36.52 -5.39 -50.67
CA GLU A 17 37.01 -6.76 -50.90
C GLU A 17 38.52 -6.77 -51.24
N THR A 18 39.22 -7.88 -50.99
CA THR A 18 40.47 -8.20 -51.71
C THR A 18 40.82 -9.70 -51.70
N GLU A 19 41.48 -10.16 -52.77
CA GLU A 19 41.59 -11.57 -53.19
C GLU A 19 42.87 -12.33 -52.72
N GLU A 20 43.04 -13.57 -53.21
CA GLU A 20 44.12 -14.54 -52.94
C GLU A 20 45.54 -14.14 -53.41
N ALA A 21 46.61 -14.66 -52.76
CA ALA A 21 47.90 -15.02 -53.42
C ALA A 21 48.86 -15.92 -52.59
N THR A 22 48.95 -17.20 -52.97
CA THR A 22 50.14 -18.10 -53.17
C THR A 22 51.47 -18.09 -52.35
N GLU A 23 51.90 -19.32 -51.97
CA GLU A 23 53.30 -19.87 -51.92
C GLU A 23 54.36 -19.26 -50.93
N ARG A 24 55.41 -19.90 -50.36
CA ARG A 24 56.17 -21.20 -50.38
C ARG A 24 57.02 -21.25 -49.05
N ALA A 25 57.62 -22.32 -48.50
CA ALA A 25 57.66 -23.77 -48.74
C ALA A 25 58.23 -24.61 -47.53
N ARG A 26 58.11 -25.95 -47.69
CA ARG A 26 58.71 -27.15 -47.04
C ARG A 26 60.15 -27.10 -46.48
N PRO A 27 60.58 -28.03 -45.57
CA PRO A 27 60.34 -29.50 -45.61
C PRO A 27 60.08 -30.19 -44.23
N ARG A 28 60.00 -31.52 -44.00
CA ARG A 28 60.23 -32.77 -44.81
C ARG A 28 59.33 -33.96 -44.33
N ARG A 29 59.66 -35.20 -44.73
CA ARG A 29 59.13 -36.57 -44.37
C ARG A 29 60.32 -37.56 -44.60
N PRO A 30 60.27 -38.91 -44.49
CA PRO A 30 59.34 -39.93 -43.91
C PRO A 30 60.13 -40.91 -42.97
N PRO A 31 59.88 -42.25 -42.77
CA PRO A 31 58.83 -43.19 -43.25
C PRO A 31 58.19 -44.15 -42.20
N PRO A 32 57.19 -44.98 -42.62
CA PRO A 32 56.47 -45.93 -41.76
C PRO A 32 56.79 -47.42 -42.02
N GLY A 33 56.36 -48.29 -41.08
CA GLY A 33 56.30 -49.76 -41.18
C GLY A 33 56.00 -50.37 -39.79
N GLY A 34 55.36 -51.52 -39.63
CA GLY A 34 54.80 -52.48 -40.59
C GLY A 34 53.82 -53.44 -39.87
N GLY A 35 53.28 -54.44 -40.59
CA GLY A 35 52.24 -55.36 -40.09
C GLY A 35 52.71 -56.50 -39.13
N PRO A 36 51.78 -57.38 -38.69
CA PRO A 36 51.94 -58.35 -37.59
C PRO A 36 52.41 -59.75 -38.09
N PRO A 37 52.60 -60.79 -37.22
CA PRO A 37 51.46 -61.67 -36.82
C PRO A 37 51.58 -62.48 -35.49
N SER A 38 50.51 -63.26 -35.20
CA SER A 38 50.45 -64.53 -34.43
C SER A 38 50.22 -64.54 -32.90
N GLY A 39 49.18 -65.30 -32.45
CA GLY A 39 48.79 -65.55 -31.04
C GLY A 39 49.36 -66.87 -30.47
N PRO A 40 48.62 -67.74 -29.74
CA PRO A 40 47.25 -67.62 -29.16
C PRO A 40 47.11 -68.17 -27.71
N ARG A 41 45.94 -68.02 -27.05
CA ARG A 41 45.30 -69.09 -26.23
C ARG A 41 43.85 -68.78 -25.81
N ARG A 42 43.05 -69.86 -25.65
CA ARG A 42 41.62 -69.88 -25.31
C ARG A 42 41.38 -69.96 -23.80
N THR A 43 40.27 -69.40 -23.31
CA THR A 43 39.27 -70.02 -22.40
C THR A 43 37.98 -69.18 -22.46
N VAL A 44 36.95 -69.62 -23.19
CA VAL A 44 35.72 -70.31 -22.71
C VAL A 44 34.80 -69.44 -21.82
N ARG A 45 33.55 -69.24 -22.31
CA ARG A 45 32.41 -68.54 -21.64
C ARG A 45 31.68 -69.50 -20.68
N PRO A 46 30.81 -69.00 -19.76
CA PRO A 46 29.41 -68.68 -20.10
C PRO A 46 28.99 -67.28 -19.57
N HIS A 47 28.41 -66.35 -20.34
CA HIS A 47 27.01 -66.34 -20.80
C HIS A 47 25.94 -66.55 -19.71
N GLY A 48 25.73 -65.49 -18.91
CA GLY A 48 24.45 -65.21 -18.24
C GLY A 48 23.72 -64.08 -18.99
N LEU A 49 22.46 -64.31 -19.36
CA LEU A 49 21.63 -63.42 -20.19
C LEU A 49 20.73 -62.51 -19.33
N ILE A 50 21.12 -61.24 -19.07
CA ILE A 50 20.15 -60.10 -18.97
C ILE A 50 20.86 -58.76 -19.31
N PRO A 51 20.70 -58.20 -20.53
CA PRO A 51 21.07 -56.81 -20.77
C PRO A 51 20.11 -56.05 -21.72
N MET A 52 18.80 -55.99 -21.42
CA MET A 52 17.86 -55.11 -22.17
C MET A 52 17.02 -54.15 -21.28
N LEU A 53 16.91 -54.37 -19.97
CA LEU A 53 16.22 -53.42 -19.07
C LEU A 53 17.11 -52.25 -18.60
N ARG A 54 18.45 -52.38 -18.66
CA ARG A 54 19.34 -51.34 -18.13
C ARG A 54 19.37 -50.06 -18.98
N LEU A 55 19.23 -50.14 -20.30
CA LEU A 55 19.27 -48.96 -21.18
C LEU A 55 17.98 -48.13 -21.09
N ALA A 56 16.81 -48.79 -21.10
CA ALA A 56 15.53 -48.12 -20.92
C ALA A 56 15.41 -47.43 -19.55
N GLY A 57 15.88 -48.09 -18.48
CA GLY A 57 15.94 -47.50 -17.14
C GLY A 57 16.85 -46.27 -17.07
N LEU A 58 17.99 -46.26 -17.79
CA LEU A 58 18.92 -45.14 -17.83
C LEU A 58 18.33 -43.92 -18.57
N ILE A 59 17.63 -44.15 -19.69
CA ILE A 59 16.93 -43.08 -20.42
C ILE A 59 15.78 -42.50 -19.58
N ALA A 60 14.97 -43.37 -18.94
CA ALA A 60 13.90 -42.93 -18.05
C ALA A 60 14.44 -42.13 -16.85
N PHE A 61 15.54 -42.58 -16.24
CA PHE A 61 16.22 -41.87 -15.16
C PHE A 61 16.79 -40.52 -15.62
N LEU A 62 17.36 -40.43 -16.83
CA LEU A 62 17.90 -39.19 -17.37
C LEU A 62 16.79 -38.18 -17.68
N ILE A 63 15.67 -38.62 -18.25
CA ILE A 63 14.47 -37.79 -18.46
C ILE A 63 13.92 -37.31 -17.09
N LEU A 64 13.80 -38.20 -16.10
CA LEU A 64 13.38 -37.84 -14.75
C LEU A 64 14.34 -36.82 -14.11
N ALA A 65 15.65 -37.02 -14.25
CA ALA A 65 16.67 -36.12 -13.73
C ALA A 65 16.62 -34.75 -14.40
N VAL A 66 16.39 -34.67 -15.72
CA VAL A 66 16.19 -33.41 -16.45
C VAL A 66 14.91 -32.72 -15.98
N ILE A 67 13.80 -33.45 -15.80
CA ILE A 67 12.54 -32.90 -15.27
C ILE A 67 12.76 -32.34 -13.85
N VAL A 68 13.35 -33.13 -12.94
CA VAL A 68 13.64 -32.72 -11.56
C VAL A 68 14.60 -31.52 -11.54
N LEU A 69 15.61 -31.48 -12.41
CA LEU A 69 16.54 -30.35 -12.52
C LEU A 69 15.86 -29.09 -13.06
N VAL A 70 14.96 -29.20 -14.05
CA VAL A 70 14.14 -28.09 -14.52
C VAL A 70 13.20 -27.57 -13.41
N PHE A 71 12.59 -28.46 -12.63
CA PHE A 71 11.76 -28.06 -11.47
C PHE A 71 12.59 -27.46 -10.32
N LEU A 72 13.80 -27.94 -10.05
CA LEU A 72 14.72 -27.36 -9.06
C LEU A 72 15.20 -25.96 -9.47
N VAL A 73 15.62 -25.78 -10.74
CA VAL A 73 16.04 -24.48 -11.27
C VAL A 73 14.87 -23.49 -11.30
N ARG A 74 13.66 -23.93 -11.70
CA ARG A 74 12.44 -23.11 -11.61
C ARG A 74 12.05 -22.79 -10.17
N GLY A 75 12.25 -23.70 -9.23
CA GLY A 75 12.03 -23.47 -7.79
C GLY A 75 12.91 -22.33 -7.25
N CYS A 76 14.21 -22.39 -7.50
CA CYS A 76 15.14 -21.33 -7.07
C CYS A 76 14.84 -19.99 -7.77
N ALA A 77 14.58 -20.00 -9.09
CA ALA A 77 14.28 -18.80 -9.86
C ALA A 77 12.93 -18.15 -9.46
N SER A 78 11.93 -18.95 -9.07
CA SER A 78 10.65 -18.47 -8.54
C SER A 78 10.84 -17.78 -7.19
N SER A 79 11.58 -18.40 -6.26
CA SER A 79 11.89 -17.79 -4.96
C SER A 79 12.69 -16.49 -5.10
N SER A 80 13.64 -16.41 -6.03
CA SER A 80 14.36 -15.16 -6.29
C SER A 80 13.43 -14.10 -6.88
N LYS A 81 12.55 -14.46 -7.82
CA LYS A 81 11.60 -13.51 -8.42
C LYS A 81 10.69 -12.91 -7.36
N HIS A 82 9.99 -13.72 -6.57
CA HIS A 82 9.15 -13.23 -5.47
C HIS A 82 9.95 -12.30 -4.53
N SER A 83 11.16 -12.70 -4.13
CA SER A 83 11.99 -11.87 -3.25
C SER A 83 12.33 -10.50 -3.84
N THR A 84 12.55 -10.38 -5.15
CA THR A 84 12.85 -9.09 -5.81
C THR A 84 11.65 -8.15 -5.75
N TYR A 85 10.44 -8.63 -6.03
CA TYR A 85 9.22 -7.83 -5.97
C TYR A 85 8.83 -7.48 -4.51
N ALA A 86 8.96 -8.43 -3.58
CA ALA A 86 8.74 -8.19 -2.16
C ALA A 86 9.70 -7.12 -1.61
N ASN A 87 11.01 -7.26 -1.85
CA ASN A 87 12.03 -6.31 -1.44
C ASN A 87 11.82 -4.91 -2.03
N TYR A 88 11.30 -4.81 -3.26
CA TYR A 88 10.92 -3.53 -3.87
C TYR A 88 9.72 -2.90 -3.13
N MET A 89 8.62 -3.63 -2.97
CA MET A 89 7.43 -3.12 -2.29
C MET A 89 7.69 -2.81 -0.81
N ASP A 90 8.59 -3.53 -0.15
CA ASP A 90 9.04 -3.25 1.22
C ASP A 90 9.86 -1.96 1.33
N LYS A 91 10.59 -1.55 0.27
CA LYS A 91 11.26 -0.24 0.19
C LYS A 91 10.28 0.90 -0.11
N VAL A 92 9.25 0.64 -0.92
CA VAL A 92 8.22 1.64 -1.25
C VAL A 92 7.26 1.87 -0.07
N ARG A 93 6.94 0.83 0.71
CA ARG A 93 6.01 0.90 1.84
C ARG A 93 6.27 2.03 2.85
N PRO A 94 7.49 2.31 3.34
CA PRO A 94 7.74 3.45 4.21
C PRO A 94 7.45 4.79 3.51
N ILE A 95 7.87 4.97 2.25
CA ILE A 95 7.61 6.20 1.49
C ILE A 95 6.10 6.44 1.32
N ALA A 96 5.35 5.38 0.97
CA ALA A 96 3.90 5.42 0.86
C ALA A 96 3.21 5.78 2.19
N GLY A 97 3.64 5.17 3.30
CA GLY A 97 3.13 5.44 4.64
C GLY A 97 3.45 6.84 5.15
N ASP A 98 4.68 7.32 4.91
CA ASP A 98 5.11 8.66 5.31
C ASP A 98 4.42 9.76 4.46
N SER A 99 4.15 9.51 3.18
CA SER A 99 3.36 10.41 2.33
C SER A 99 1.89 10.47 2.80
N ALA A 100 1.29 9.35 3.19
CA ALA A 100 -0.04 9.34 3.80
C ALA A 100 -0.05 10.06 5.18
N ALA A 101 1.03 9.95 5.96
CA ALA A 101 1.18 10.67 7.22
C ALA A 101 1.26 12.20 7.01
N ILE A 102 1.84 12.68 5.90
CA ILE A 102 1.81 14.09 5.52
C ILE A 102 0.36 14.58 5.32
N GLY A 103 -0.52 13.76 4.72
CA GLY A 103 -1.95 14.07 4.60
C GLY A 103 -2.63 14.29 5.96
N LYS A 104 -2.33 13.43 6.94
CA LYS A 104 -2.83 13.56 8.32
C LYS A 104 -2.30 14.84 9.00
N GLN A 105 -1.03 15.19 8.79
CA GLN A 105 -0.40 16.42 9.30
C GLN A 105 -0.94 17.68 8.62
N LEU A 106 -1.29 17.62 7.34
CA LEU A 106 -1.97 18.68 6.61
C LEU A 106 -3.36 18.91 7.21
N ASN A 107 -4.17 17.85 7.38
CA ASN A 107 -5.49 17.95 8.00
C ASN A 107 -5.41 18.58 9.40
N ALA A 108 -4.49 18.10 10.26
CA ALA A 108 -4.25 18.67 11.58
C ALA A 108 -3.81 20.15 11.54
N THR A 109 -3.11 20.58 10.47
CA THR A 109 -2.71 21.98 10.28
C THR A 109 -3.89 22.85 9.83
N LEU A 110 -4.73 22.37 8.91
CA LEU A 110 -5.89 23.09 8.40
C LEU A 110 -7.01 23.22 9.46
N THR A 111 -7.20 22.20 10.29
CA THR A 111 -8.23 22.15 11.36
C THR A 111 -7.82 22.84 12.66
N ALA A 112 -6.52 23.11 12.87
CA ALA A 112 -6.02 23.74 14.07
C ALA A 112 -6.68 25.09 14.38
N THR A 113 -6.85 25.35 15.68
CA THR A 113 -7.39 26.61 16.22
C THR A 113 -6.29 27.43 16.89
N GLY A 114 -6.44 28.76 16.91
CA GLY A 114 -5.51 29.66 17.60
C GLY A 114 -4.13 29.82 16.99
N ILE A 115 -3.87 29.23 15.81
CA ILE A 115 -2.62 29.42 15.06
C ILE A 115 -2.73 30.58 14.06
N LYS A 116 -1.63 31.29 13.84
CA LYS A 116 -1.52 32.37 12.85
C LYS A 116 -1.29 31.81 11.46
N GLU A 117 -1.68 32.58 10.44
CA GLU A 117 -1.45 32.25 9.03
C GLU A 117 0.01 31.90 8.73
N THR A 118 0.96 32.72 9.18
CA THR A 118 2.39 32.44 8.99
C THR A 118 2.84 31.10 9.59
N GLN A 119 2.14 30.57 10.59
CA GLN A 119 2.40 29.23 11.14
C GLN A 119 1.77 28.13 10.29
N VAL A 120 0.60 28.39 9.68
CA VAL A 120 -0.05 27.50 8.69
C VAL A 120 0.86 27.36 7.47
N GLU A 121 1.25 28.50 6.86
CA GLU A 121 2.19 28.55 5.75
C GLU A 121 3.49 27.78 6.05
N THR A 122 4.14 28.09 7.19
CA THR A 122 5.41 27.45 7.58
C THR A 122 5.26 25.94 7.70
N ARG A 123 4.16 25.46 8.29
CA ARG A 123 3.89 24.02 8.42
C ARG A 123 3.67 23.38 7.04
N ILE A 124 2.79 23.95 6.21
CA ILE A 124 2.49 23.38 4.88
C ILE A 124 3.73 23.40 3.97
N ARG A 125 4.59 24.42 4.03
CA ARG A 125 5.88 24.42 3.32
C ARG A 125 6.82 23.31 3.81
N GLY A 126 6.92 23.11 5.12
CA GLY A 126 7.69 21.98 5.69
C GLY A 126 7.15 20.60 5.28
N LEU A 127 5.83 20.46 5.12
CA LEU A 127 5.22 19.26 4.54
C LEU A 127 5.59 19.09 3.06
N ALA A 128 5.55 20.17 2.26
CA ALA A 128 5.94 20.16 0.85
C ALA A 128 7.41 19.76 0.65
N ASP A 129 8.31 20.27 1.49
CA ASP A 129 9.73 19.94 1.46
C ASP A 129 9.99 18.48 1.87
N THR A 130 9.30 17.98 2.89
CA THR A 130 9.34 16.56 3.30
C THR A 130 8.84 15.65 2.17
N GLN A 131 7.74 16.04 1.51
CA GLN A 131 7.16 15.30 0.39
C GLN A 131 8.07 15.28 -0.84
N ARG A 132 8.87 16.34 -1.05
CA ARG A 132 9.90 16.40 -2.10
C ARG A 132 11.06 15.44 -1.79
N GLN A 133 11.55 15.43 -0.54
CA GLN A 133 12.57 14.48 -0.10
C GLN A 133 12.12 13.02 -0.25
N GLN A 134 10.83 12.72 -0.06
CA GLN A 134 10.26 11.39 -0.34
C GLN A 134 10.30 11.02 -1.82
N ALA A 135 10.05 11.97 -2.73
CA ALA A 135 10.20 11.75 -4.17
C ALA A 135 11.68 11.53 -4.56
N ASP A 136 12.61 12.30 -3.98
CA ASP A 136 14.05 12.13 -4.18
C ASP A 136 14.50 10.74 -3.68
N GLN A 137 14.03 10.32 -2.50
CA GLN A 137 14.28 8.97 -1.95
C GLN A 137 13.69 7.88 -2.85
N ALA A 138 12.48 8.06 -3.37
CA ALA A 138 11.86 7.12 -4.29
C ALA A 138 12.71 6.93 -5.55
N SER A 139 13.23 8.02 -6.14
CA SER A 139 14.10 7.96 -7.33
C SER A 139 15.41 7.18 -7.14
N SER A 140 15.83 6.94 -5.88
CA SER A 140 17.00 6.12 -5.56
C SER A 140 16.71 4.62 -5.49
N ILE A 141 15.45 4.21 -5.57
CA ILE A 141 15.02 2.81 -5.56
C ILE A 141 15.04 2.26 -6.99
N THR A 142 15.80 1.21 -7.24
CA THR A 142 15.69 0.46 -8.49
C THR A 142 14.48 -0.48 -8.46
N PRO A 143 13.46 -0.31 -9.33
CA PRO A 143 12.33 -1.24 -9.42
C PRO A 143 12.70 -2.52 -10.19
N PRO A 144 11.90 -3.60 -10.08
CA PRO A 144 11.94 -4.71 -11.02
C PRO A 144 11.60 -4.23 -12.44
N GLY A 145 12.17 -4.87 -13.46
CA GLY A 145 11.99 -4.44 -14.87
C GLY A 145 10.53 -4.17 -15.30
N PRO A 146 9.58 -5.10 -15.05
CA PRO A 146 8.15 -4.91 -15.32
C PRO A 146 7.40 -3.92 -14.40
N LEU A 147 8.10 -3.14 -13.57
CA LEU A 147 7.53 -2.11 -12.69
C LEU A 147 8.20 -0.74 -12.86
N HIS A 148 8.98 -0.52 -13.93
CA HIS A 148 9.64 0.77 -14.17
C HIS A 148 8.63 1.90 -14.37
N THR A 149 7.62 1.72 -15.23
CA THR A 149 6.63 2.75 -15.54
C THR A 149 5.79 3.13 -14.30
N GLU A 150 5.38 2.13 -13.53
CA GLU A 150 4.64 2.30 -12.28
C GLU A 150 5.48 3.02 -11.23
N HIS A 151 6.79 2.76 -11.19
CA HIS A 151 7.74 3.45 -10.32
C HIS A 151 7.92 4.92 -10.72
N ASP A 152 8.03 5.21 -12.01
CA ASP A 152 8.11 6.59 -12.52
C ASP A 152 6.84 7.37 -12.15
N HIS A 153 5.65 6.78 -12.34
CA HIS A 153 4.39 7.37 -11.92
C HIS A 153 4.27 7.58 -10.40
N LEU A 154 4.84 6.69 -9.58
CA LEU A 154 4.95 6.90 -8.14
C LEU A 154 5.78 8.15 -7.82
N ILE A 155 6.91 8.36 -8.50
CA ILE A 155 7.73 9.58 -8.31
C ILE A 155 6.95 10.81 -8.74
N GLU A 156 6.30 10.79 -9.91
CA GLU A 156 5.45 11.89 -10.41
C GLU A 156 4.35 12.26 -9.41
N VAL A 157 3.68 11.28 -8.80
CA VAL A 157 2.65 11.50 -7.78
C VAL A 157 3.23 12.15 -6.51
N LEU A 158 4.38 11.69 -6.01
CA LEU A 158 5.03 12.31 -4.85
C LEU A 158 5.46 13.76 -5.16
N GLN A 159 5.93 14.04 -6.37
CA GLN A 159 6.23 15.41 -6.84
C GLN A 159 4.97 16.27 -6.99
N LEU A 160 3.86 15.70 -7.46
CA LEU A 160 2.57 16.37 -7.57
C LEU A 160 2.01 16.73 -6.18
N ARG A 161 2.17 15.85 -5.19
CA ARG A 161 1.86 16.10 -3.77
C ARG A 161 2.68 17.26 -3.21
N ALA A 162 4.00 17.24 -3.40
CA ALA A 162 4.89 18.32 -2.96
C ALA A 162 4.50 19.67 -3.61
N SER A 163 4.14 19.63 -4.89
CA SER A 163 3.69 20.81 -5.66
C SER A 163 2.34 21.34 -5.16
N GLY A 164 1.37 20.46 -4.89
CA GLY A 164 0.06 20.83 -4.35
C GLY A 164 0.16 21.45 -2.95
N LEU A 165 1.02 20.89 -2.07
CA LEU A 165 1.30 21.44 -0.75
C LEU A 165 1.94 22.83 -0.85
N SER A 166 2.99 23.00 -1.66
CA SER A 166 3.63 24.31 -1.87
C SER A 166 2.63 25.36 -2.37
N ARG A 167 1.84 25.01 -3.40
CA ARG A 167 0.82 25.90 -3.98
C ARG A 167 -0.26 26.28 -2.98
N LEU A 168 -0.66 25.36 -2.10
CA LEU A 168 -1.61 25.64 -1.03
C LEU A 168 -1.04 26.65 -0.02
N ALA A 169 0.22 26.51 0.38
CA ALA A 169 0.90 27.48 1.24
C ALA A 169 1.02 28.86 0.56
N ASP A 170 1.32 28.89 -0.74
CA ASP A 170 1.41 30.14 -1.50
C ASP A 170 0.03 30.79 -1.72
N ALA A 171 -1.05 30.00 -1.80
CA ALA A 171 -2.42 30.50 -1.85
C ALA A 171 -2.90 31.10 -0.50
N PHE A 172 -2.42 30.58 0.63
CA PHE A 172 -2.57 31.28 1.92
C PHE A 172 -1.85 32.64 1.86
N ALA A 173 -0.56 32.67 1.58
CA ALA A 173 0.22 33.90 1.48
C ALA A 173 -0.39 34.96 0.52
N GLN A 174 -0.96 34.53 -0.61
CA GLN A 174 -1.66 35.40 -1.56
C GLN A 174 -3.00 35.96 -1.05
N THR A 175 -3.63 35.29 -0.09
CA THR A 175 -4.94 35.68 0.48
C THR A 175 -4.82 36.36 1.85
N ALA A 176 -3.63 36.42 2.46
CA ALA A 176 -3.33 37.07 3.74
C ALA A 176 -3.95 38.46 3.96
N THR A 177 -4.06 39.25 2.89
CA THR A 177 -4.58 40.64 2.93
C THR A 177 -5.97 40.81 2.34
N THR A 178 -6.64 39.74 1.89
CA THR A 178 -8.01 39.85 1.39
C THR A 178 -9.03 39.96 2.52
N HIS A 179 -10.22 40.46 2.19
CA HIS A 179 -11.39 40.44 3.06
C HIS A 179 -12.52 39.56 2.49
N ASP A 180 -12.36 39.05 1.27
CA ASP A 180 -13.30 38.11 0.66
C ASP A 180 -12.89 36.65 0.94
N ALA A 181 -13.47 36.09 2.00
CA ALA A 181 -13.30 34.70 2.38
C ALA A 181 -13.76 33.70 1.30
N THR A 182 -14.76 34.05 0.48
CA THR A 182 -15.27 33.19 -0.59
C THR A 182 -14.27 33.11 -1.74
N ALA A 183 -13.68 34.25 -2.13
CA ALA A 183 -12.59 34.27 -3.10
C ALA A 183 -11.34 33.53 -2.57
N ALA A 184 -10.97 33.73 -1.31
CA ALA A 184 -9.85 33.02 -0.69
C ALA A 184 -10.07 31.50 -0.64
N GLY A 185 -11.23 31.06 -0.14
CA GLY A 185 -11.61 29.65 -0.07
C GLY A 185 -11.62 28.98 -1.43
N ARG A 186 -12.08 29.68 -2.48
CA ARG A 186 -12.00 29.19 -3.86
C ARG A 186 -10.56 29.01 -4.35
N LEU A 187 -9.67 29.99 -4.14
CA LEU A 187 -8.26 29.88 -4.57
C LEU A 187 -7.54 28.73 -3.85
N LEU A 188 -7.74 28.60 -2.54
CA LEU A 188 -7.18 27.52 -1.71
C LEU A 188 -7.67 26.14 -2.21
N ALA A 189 -8.97 25.99 -2.46
CA ALA A 189 -9.55 24.77 -3.01
C ALA A 189 -9.04 24.45 -4.42
N GLU A 190 -8.88 25.47 -5.28
CA GLU A 190 -8.31 25.31 -6.62
C GLU A 190 -6.87 24.75 -6.57
N GLN A 191 -6.03 25.17 -5.61
CA GLN A 191 -4.69 24.59 -5.44
C GLN A 191 -4.73 23.20 -4.80
N ALA A 192 -5.59 22.99 -3.80
CA ALA A 192 -5.72 21.72 -3.09
C ALA A 192 -6.24 20.56 -3.96
N ARG A 193 -6.94 20.85 -5.07
CA ARG A 193 -7.35 19.83 -6.07
C ARG A 193 -6.20 19.00 -6.63
N LEU A 194 -4.98 19.54 -6.70
CA LEU A 194 -3.79 18.79 -7.14
C LEU A 194 -3.47 17.62 -6.20
N LEU A 195 -3.83 17.75 -4.91
CA LEU A 195 -3.64 16.70 -3.92
C LEU A 195 -4.65 15.56 -4.12
N ILE A 196 -5.93 15.86 -4.41
CA ILE A 196 -6.93 14.83 -4.81
C ILE A 196 -6.47 14.12 -6.10
N ALA A 197 -6.05 14.89 -7.11
CA ALA A 197 -5.57 14.32 -8.37
C ALA A 197 -4.35 13.41 -8.17
N SER A 198 -3.49 13.71 -7.19
CA SER A 198 -2.36 12.86 -6.84
C SER A 198 -2.77 11.50 -6.24
N ASP A 199 -3.87 11.44 -5.48
CA ASP A 199 -4.37 10.18 -4.93
C ASP A 199 -5.00 9.31 -6.02
N VAL A 200 -5.82 9.91 -6.89
CA VAL A 200 -6.35 9.21 -8.09
C VAL A 200 -5.23 8.65 -8.97
N ASN A 201 -4.15 9.43 -9.16
CA ASN A 201 -3.00 8.97 -9.92
C ASN A 201 -2.19 7.88 -9.19
N TRP A 202 -2.09 7.92 -7.85
CA TRP A 202 -1.48 6.84 -7.07
C TRP A 202 -2.22 5.53 -7.30
N ASP A 203 -3.56 5.56 -7.15
CA ASP A 203 -4.42 4.39 -7.25
C ASP A 203 -4.32 3.75 -8.64
N ILE A 204 -4.49 4.54 -9.70
CA ILE A 204 -4.53 4.07 -11.08
C ILE A 204 -3.14 3.66 -11.58
N TYR A 205 -2.16 4.58 -11.53
CA TYR A 205 -0.91 4.45 -12.28
C TYR A 205 0.22 3.76 -11.51
N PHE A 206 0.16 3.75 -10.18
CA PHE A 206 1.09 2.96 -9.37
C PHE A 206 0.42 1.72 -8.79
N SER A 207 -0.64 1.89 -7.99
CA SER A 207 -1.19 0.82 -7.15
C SER A 207 -1.83 -0.31 -7.97
N ASP A 208 -2.80 0.01 -8.82
CA ASP A 208 -3.55 -1.00 -9.58
C ASP A 208 -2.73 -1.55 -10.75
N ALA A 209 -1.97 -0.69 -11.45
CA ALA A 209 -0.99 -1.12 -12.44
C ALA A 209 0.06 -2.08 -11.84
N SER A 210 0.62 -1.78 -10.66
CA SER A 210 1.56 -2.71 -9.99
C SER A 210 0.89 -4.03 -9.59
N LYS A 211 -0.37 -4.03 -9.15
CA LYS A 211 -1.12 -5.27 -8.86
C LYS A 211 -1.31 -6.10 -10.13
N GLN A 212 -1.64 -5.47 -11.26
CA GLN A 212 -1.75 -6.15 -12.55
C GLN A 212 -0.40 -6.73 -12.99
N ALA A 213 0.68 -5.94 -12.95
CA ALA A 213 2.02 -6.40 -13.29
C ALA A 213 2.46 -7.59 -12.40
N LEU A 214 2.19 -7.57 -11.08
CA LEU A 214 2.46 -8.72 -10.20
C LEU A 214 1.69 -9.98 -10.63
N GLN A 215 0.41 -9.85 -11.01
CA GLN A 215 -0.41 -10.97 -11.50
C GLN A 215 0.10 -11.55 -12.82
N GLU A 216 0.40 -10.70 -13.81
CA GLU A 216 1.00 -11.09 -15.09
C GLU A 216 2.35 -11.77 -14.90
N GLN A 217 3.11 -11.34 -13.89
CA GLN A 217 4.40 -11.92 -13.53
C GLN A 217 4.29 -13.17 -12.63
N HIS A 218 3.07 -13.61 -12.31
CA HIS A 218 2.77 -14.74 -11.42
C HIS A 218 3.42 -14.63 -10.03
N VAL A 219 3.47 -13.41 -9.48
CA VAL A 219 3.95 -13.13 -8.13
C VAL A 219 2.75 -12.95 -7.21
N THR A 220 2.48 -13.93 -6.35
CA THR A 220 1.47 -13.86 -5.29
C THR A 220 2.05 -13.27 -4.01
N ASP A 221 1.18 -12.97 -3.04
CA ASP A 221 1.53 -12.66 -1.63
C ASP A 221 2.41 -11.41 -1.39
N VAL A 222 2.71 -10.65 -2.44
CA VAL A 222 3.36 -9.33 -2.37
C VAL A 222 2.30 -8.22 -2.31
N ASN A 223 2.23 -7.51 -1.17
CA ASN A 223 1.30 -6.40 -1.00
C ASN A 223 1.86 -5.08 -1.54
N VAL A 224 1.22 -4.54 -2.58
CA VAL A 224 1.45 -3.18 -3.08
C VAL A 224 0.99 -2.16 -2.02
N PRO A 225 1.84 -1.19 -1.62
CA PRO A 225 1.47 -0.24 -0.57
C PRO A 225 0.50 0.83 -1.08
N ASP A 226 -0.47 1.16 -0.23
CA ASP A 226 -1.44 2.24 -0.43
C ASP A 226 -0.90 3.57 0.12
N SER A 227 -1.36 4.69 -0.42
CA SER A 227 -1.01 6.04 0.04
C SER A 227 -2.05 7.06 -0.41
N THR A 228 -2.79 7.63 0.55
CA THR A 228 -3.78 8.71 0.30
C THR A 228 -3.37 9.96 1.09
N ILE A 229 -3.32 11.13 0.44
CA ILE A 229 -2.99 12.41 1.09
C ILE A 229 -4.24 13.23 1.42
N VAL A 230 -5.29 13.17 0.60
CA VAL A 230 -6.60 13.81 0.80
C VAL A 230 -7.63 12.75 1.12
N ALA A 231 -7.57 12.25 2.35
CA ALA A 231 -8.52 11.25 2.80
C ALA A 231 -9.99 11.78 2.83
N ASN A 232 -10.21 13.11 2.93
CA ASN A 232 -11.51 13.75 2.69
C ASN A 232 -11.45 14.79 1.54
N PRO A 233 -12.09 14.54 0.40
CA PRO A 233 -12.31 15.57 -0.63
C PRO A 233 -13.12 16.78 -0.14
N ASP A 234 -14.05 16.60 0.81
CA ASP A 234 -14.91 17.69 1.30
C ASP A 234 -14.12 18.76 2.09
N LEU A 235 -13.05 18.36 2.79
CA LEU A 235 -12.16 19.28 3.53
C LEU A 235 -11.43 20.27 2.62
N VAL A 236 -11.28 19.95 1.33
CA VAL A 236 -10.62 20.81 0.33
C VAL A 236 -11.61 21.48 -0.63
N THR A 237 -12.91 21.45 -0.33
CA THR A 237 -13.93 22.22 -1.05
C THR A 237 -13.77 23.73 -0.79
N SER A 238 -14.27 24.57 -1.71
CA SER A 238 -14.23 26.03 -1.57
C SER A 238 -14.92 26.52 -0.29
N GLN A 239 -15.96 25.82 0.17
CA GLN A 239 -16.70 26.16 1.39
C GLN A 239 -15.93 25.79 2.66
N ALA A 240 -15.34 24.59 2.70
CA ALA A 240 -14.46 24.18 3.80
C ALA A 240 -13.24 25.09 3.88
N MET A 241 -12.59 25.38 2.75
CA MET A 241 -11.42 26.26 2.68
C MET A 241 -11.73 27.73 3.02
N SER A 242 -12.91 28.24 2.68
CA SER A 242 -13.39 29.55 3.16
C SER A 242 -13.49 29.57 4.70
N THR A 243 -14.04 28.51 5.29
CA THR A 243 -14.17 28.34 6.74
C THR A 243 -12.80 28.22 7.44
N VAL A 244 -11.86 27.48 6.83
CA VAL A 244 -10.45 27.38 7.27
C VAL A 244 -9.79 28.77 7.25
N TRP A 245 -9.92 29.50 6.15
CA TRP A 245 -9.33 30.83 5.97
C TRP A 245 -9.87 31.84 7.00
N GLN A 246 -11.20 31.88 7.20
CA GLN A 246 -11.85 32.76 8.20
C GLN A 246 -11.39 32.47 9.62
N ARG A 247 -11.22 31.18 9.96
CA ARG A 247 -10.70 30.75 11.27
C ARG A 247 -9.27 31.25 11.50
N ILE A 248 -8.41 31.14 10.49
CA ILE A 248 -7.00 31.55 10.56
C ILE A 248 -6.86 33.08 10.69
N HIS A 249 -7.71 33.83 10.00
CA HIS A 249 -7.68 35.30 9.99
C HIS A 249 -8.43 35.96 11.16
N GLY A 250 -9.10 35.18 12.01
CA GLY A 250 -9.94 35.73 13.08
C GLY A 250 -11.16 36.51 12.59
N THR A 251 -11.49 36.41 11.30
CA THR A 251 -12.64 37.08 10.65
C THR A 251 -13.95 36.30 10.82
N ALA A 252 -13.93 35.18 11.54
CA ALA A 252 -15.12 34.45 11.98
C ALA A 252 -16.03 35.35 12.83
N THR A 253 -17.15 35.80 12.24
CA THR A 253 -18.10 36.76 12.80
C THR A 253 -18.98 36.16 13.91
N THR A 254 -18.40 35.85 15.06
CA THR A 254 -19.09 35.35 16.28
C THR A 254 -19.91 34.05 16.13
N GLY A 255 -19.94 33.46 14.93
CA GLY A 255 -20.29 32.07 14.75
C GLY A 255 -19.19 31.20 15.34
N GLN A 256 -19.55 30.40 16.36
CA GLN A 256 -18.79 29.24 16.81
C GLN A 256 -18.24 28.48 15.58
N PRO A 257 -16.97 28.00 15.55
CA PRO A 257 -16.41 27.34 14.37
C PRO A 257 -17.37 26.31 13.80
N GLY A 258 -17.76 26.50 12.53
CA GLY A 258 -18.97 25.93 11.94
C GLY A 258 -18.87 24.43 11.68
N GLY A 259 -18.99 23.64 12.73
CA GLY A 259 -19.07 22.19 12.72
C GLY A 259 -18.51 21.61 14.01
N ASN A 260 -19.25 20.69 14.63
CA ASN A 260 -18.71 19.90 15.73
C ASN A 260 -17.98 18.68 15.16
N HIS A 261 -16.90 18.25 15.79
CA HIS A 261 -16.34 16.91 15.63
C HIS A 261 -17.03 15.97 16.61
N GLY A 262 -17.25 14.72 16.24
CA GLY A 262 -17.96 13.78 17.12
C GLY A 262 -18.12 12.38 16.56
N SER A 263 -17.75 11.38 17.35
CA SER A 263 -18.18 9.99 17.18
C SER A 263 -19.35 9.69 18.12
N ALA A 264 -20.16 8.69 17.79
CA ALA A 264 -21.22 8.19 18.65
C ALA A 264 -21.32 6.68 18.54
N LEU A 265 -21.37 6.00 19.70
CA LEU A 265 -21.64 4.58 19.77
C LEU A 265 -23.12 4.32 19.50
N GLY A 266 -23.39 3.58 18.42
CA GLY A 266 -24.71 3.15 18.02
C GLY A 266 -25.12 1.83 18.70
N ALA A 267 -25.76 0.95 17.94
CA ALA A 267 -26.13 -0.38 18.44
C ALA A 267 -24.90 -1.29 18.55
N VAL A 268 -24.88 -2.12 19.61
CA VAL A 268 -24.00 -3.29 19.72
C VAL A 268 -24.87 -4.53 19.62
N VAL A 269 -24.54 -5.46 18.73
CA VAL A 269 -25.31 -6.67 18.43
C VAL A 269 -24.42 -7.90 18.57
N ALA A 270 -24.82 -8.85 19.40
CA ALA A 270 -24.16 -10.15 19.54
C ALA A 270 -24.64 -11.12 18.44
N LEU A 271 -23.69 -11.80 17.81
CA LEU A 271 -23.92 -12.84 16.81
C LEU A 271 -23.49 -14.21 17.37
N PRO A 272 -24.12 -15.33 16.96
CA PRO A 272 -25.13 -15.44 15.90
C PRO A 272 -26.55 -15.03 16.32
N ASP A 273 -26.82 -14.78 17.60
CA ASP A 273 -28.16 -14.52 18.15
C ASP A 273 -28.92 -13.33 17.52
N GLY A 274 -28.21 -12.40 16.88
CA GLY A 274 -28.77 -11.13 16.41
C GLY A 274 -29.23 -10.21 17.56
N LYS A 275 -28.79 -10.50 18.79
CA LYS A 275 -29.27 -9.84 20.00
C LYS A 275 -28.60 -8.48 20.18
N ARG A 276 -29.37 -7.41 20.03
CA ARG A 276 -28.94 -6.06 20.44
C ARG A 276 -28.73 -6.03 21.96
N LEU A 277 -27.57 -5.57 22.39
CA LEU A 277 -27.25 -5.41 23.81
C LEU A 277 -27.90 -4.16 24.39
N ASP A 278 -28.38 -4.28 25.62
CA ASP A 278 -28.95 -3.21 26.42
C ASP A 278 -28.01 -2.90 27.60
N PRO A 279 -27.53 -1.66 27.78
CA PRO A 279 -26.63 -1.31 28.87
C PRO A 279 -27.32 -1.27 30.25
N SER A 280 -28.66 -1.25 30.29
CA SER A 280 -29.45 -1.14 31.51
C SER A 280 -29.89 -2.48 32.12
N THR A 281 -29.78 -3.58 31.35
CA THR A 281 -30.21 -4.93 31.75
C THR A 281 -29.10 -5.96 31.59
N GLU A 282 -29.32 -7.19 32.10
CA GLU A 282 -28.39 -8.29 31.94
C GLU A 282 -28.63 -9.04 30.62
N ASN A 283 -27.59 -9.19 29.82
CA ASN A 283 -27.65 -9.74 28.48
C ASN A 283 -27.17 -11.19 28.46
N THR A 284 -28.11 -12.16 28.46
CA THR A 284 -27.77 -13.54 28.08
C THR A 284 -27.32 -13.60 26.63
N ILE A 285 -26.17 -14.21 26.34
CA ILE A 285 -25.58 -14.34 24.99
C ILE A 285 -25.18 -15.81 24.78
N THR A 286 -25.50 -16.39 23.63
CA THR A 286 -25.07 -17.75 23.28
C THR A 286 -23.55 -17.79 23.07
N ALA A 287 -22.87 -18.64 23.83
CA ALA A 287 -21.47 -18.94 23.64
C ALA A 287 -21.28 -19.88 22.45
N SER A 288 -20.57 -19.43 21.40
CA SER A 288 -20.20 -20.24 20.25
C SER A 288 -18.79 -19.90 19.74
N THR A 289 -18.25 -20.70 18.82
CA THR A 289 -17.00 -20.39 18.10
C THR A 289 -17.15 -19.19 17.18
N ASP A 290 -18.37 -18.94 16.70
CA ASP A 290 -18.71 -17.91 15.73
C ASP A 290 -19.17 -16.61 16.44
N LEU A 291 -19.00 -16.54 17.76
CA LEU A 291 -19.33 -15.38 18.58
C LEU A 291 -18.62 -14.14 18.05
N ALA A 292 -19.41 -13.15 17.67
CA ALA A 292 -18.94 -11.85 17.23
C ALA A 292 -19.83 -10.72 17.76
N PHE A 293 -19.26 -9.52 17.81
CA PHE A 293 -20.02 -8.30 18.11
C PHE A 293 -19.97 -7.35 16.92
N GLN A 294 -21.13 -7.04 16.36
CA GLN A 294 -21.29 -5.91 15.44
C GLN A 294 -21.50 -4.64 16.26
N VAL A 295 -20.66 -3.64 16.01
CA VAL A 295 -20.71 -2.33 16.66
C VAL A 295 -20.94 -1.28 15.58
N SER A 296 -22.09 -0.61 15.64
CA SER A 296 -22.34 0.58 14.82
C SER A 296 -21.68 1.79 15.46
N VAL A 297 -20.97 2.57 14.64
CA VAL A 297 -20.37 3.86 14.98
C VAL A 297 -20.95 4.89 14.02
N GLN A 298 -21.49 5.97 14.57
CA GLN A 298 -21.95 7.12 13.81
C GLN A 298 -20.98 8.29 13.96
N ASP A 299 -20.74 9.00 12.87
CA ASP A 299 -20.20 10.36 12.95
C ASP A 299 -21.35 11.30 13.35
N SER A 300 -21.29 11.80 14.59
CA SER A 300 -22.25 12.74 15.17
C SER A 300 -21.84 14.21 14.97
N GLY A 301 -20.73 14.43 14.27
CA GLY A 301 -20.21 15.74 13.92
C GLY A 301 -20.81 16.32 12.63
N SER A 302 -20.13 17.33 12.11
CA SER A 302 -20.41 18.01 10.85
C SER A 302 -19.23 17.92 9.88
N PHE A 303 -18.22 17.12 10.21
CA PHE A 303 -17.00 16.89 9.44
C PHE A 303 -16.70 15.39 9.45
N GLN A 304 -16.40 14.83 8.28
CA GLN A 304 -15.94 13.43 8.16
C GLN A 304 -14.72 13.17 9.05
N GLU A 305 -14.77 12.08 9.81
CA GLU A 305 -13.72 11.66 10.74
C GLU A 305 -12.84 10.52 10.19
N PHE A 306 -11.61 10.43 10.71
CA PHE A 306 -10.55 9.52 10.26
C PHE A 306 -9.98 8.65 11.36
N ASP A 307 -9.45 7.49 10.95
CA ASP A 307 -8.78 6.54 11.84
C ASP A 307 -9.57 6.25 13.13
N VAL A 308 -10.90 6.22 13.04
CA VAL A 308 -11.80 6.12 14.20
C VAL A 308 -11.65 4.74 14.81
N LYS A 309 -10.87 4.67 15.88
CA LYS A 309 -10.47 3.42 16.52
C LYS A 309 -11.52 2.95 17.52
N VAL A 310 -12.17 1.85 17.19
CA VAL A 310 -13.16 1.18 18.04
C VAL A 310 -12.47 0.04 18.79
N THR A 311 -12.70 -0.08 20.09
CA THR A 311 -12.13 -1.14 20.94
C THR A 311 -13.22 -1.87 21.70
N LEU A 312 -13.25 -3.19 21.53
CA LEU A 312 -14.07 -4.12 22.31
C LEU A 312 -13.19 -4.74 23.42
N THR A 313 -13.69 -4.71 24.65
CA THR A 313 -13.08 -5.39 25.81
C THR A 313 -14.12 -6.28 26.48
N ILE A 314 -13.78 -7.56 26.68
CA ILE A 314 -14.58 -8.50 27.49
C ILE A 314 -13.76 -8.81 28.75
N ALA A 315 -14.33 -8.52 29.91
CA ALA A 315 -13.70 -8.79 31.20
C ALA A 315 -13.43 -10.30 31.36
N LYS A 316 -12.20 -10.67 31.73
CA LYS A 316 -11.81 -12.06 31.94
C LYS A 316 -10.60 -12.13 32.86
N THR A 317 -10.57 -13.12 33.74
CA THR A 317 -9.45 -13.42 34.64
C THR A 317 -8.59 -14.54 34.04
N PRO A 318 -7.25 -14.48 34.06
CA PRO A 318 -6.41 -13.40 34.59
C PRO A 318 -6.17 -12.23 33.62
N LYS A 319 -6.58 -12.34 32.34
CA LYS A 319 -6.41 -11.29 31.32
C LYS A 319 -7.71 -11.09 30.53
N PRO A 320 -8.16 -9.84 30.31
CA PRO A 320 -9.33 -9.55 29.48
C PRO A 320 -9.08 -9.89 28.02
N ILE A 321 -10.15 -10.12 27.26
CA ILE A 321 -10.10 -10.21 25.80
C ILE A 321 -10.24 -8.79 25.27
N VAL A 322 -9.24 -8.31 24.52
CA VAL A 322 -9.24 -6.97 23.92
C VAL A 322 -9.02 -7.08 22.42
N LYS A 323 -9.85 -6.39 21.63
CA LYS A 323 -9.70 -6.24 20.18
C LYS A 323 -9.95 -4.78 19.81
N SER A 324 -9.16 -4.26 18.86
CA SER A 324 -9.43 -2.95 18.24
C SER A 324 -9.58 -3.11 16.74
N ILE A 325 -10.49 -2.33 16.15
CA ILE A 325 -10.67 -2.16 14.70
C ILE A 325 -10.67 -0.67 14.43
N THR A 326 -9.94 -0.24 13.41
CA THR A 326 -9.92 1.16 12.96
C THR A 326 -10.85 1.31 11.76
N ILE A 327 -11.82 2.22 11.85
CA ILE A 327 -12.59 2.67 10.69
C ILE A 327 -11.72 3.72 9.98
N PRO A 328 -11.30 3.51 8.71
CA PRO A 328 -10.36 4.41 8.05
C PRO A 328 -10.96 5.81 7.86
N VAL A 329 -12.24 5.88 7.51
CA VAL A 329 -13.00 7.11 7.23
C VAL A 329 -14.48 6.90 7.54
N ILE A 330 -15.18 7.92 8.04
CA ILE A 330 -16.64 7.94 8.24
C ILE A 330 -17.17 9.36 7.98
N ASN A 331 -18.15 9.52 7.08
CA ASN A 331 -18.70 10.82 6.67
C ASN A 331 -19.59 11.43 7.76
N ALA A 332 -19.71 12.77 7.77
CA ALA A 332 -20.61 13.49 8.67
C ALA A 332 -22.04 12.92 8.62
N GLY A 333 -22.55 12.42 9.76
CA GLY A 333 -23.86 11.77 9.87
C GLY A 333 -23.92 10.30 9.43
N GLU A 334 -22.91 9.78 8.72
CA GLU A 334 -22.83 8.37 8.31
C GLU A 334 -22.72 7.45 9.53
N THR A 335 -23.25 6.24 9.40
CA THR A 335 -23.05 5.15 10.36
C THR A 335 -22.35 3.98 9.68
N LYS A 336 -21.19 3.59 10.20
CA LYS A 336 -20.46 2.37 9.78
C LYS A 336 -20.53 1.31 10.87
N THR A 337 -20.49 0.05 10.47
CA THR A 337 -20.51 -1.09 11.41
C THR A 337 -19.20 -1.86 11.33
N VAL A 338 -18.53 -2.05 12.46
CA VAL A 338 -17.36 -2.92 12.59
C VAL A 338 -17.75 -4.24 13.25
N THR A 339 -17.15 -5.35 12.82
CA THR A 339 -17.46 -6.69 13.34
C THR A 339 -16.25 -7.28 14.07
N PHE A 340 -16.35 -7.41 15.39
CA PHE A 340 -15.35 -8.04 16.23
C PHE A 340 -15.59 -9.55 16.31
N ALA A 341 -14.90 -10.32 15.46
CA ALA A 341 -14.90 -11.79 15.49
C ALA A 341 -13.58 -12.35 16.08
N ASN A 342 -13.46 -13.69 16.13
CA ASN A 342 -12.25 -14.40 16.60
C ASN A 342 -11.81 -13.96 18.00
N LEU A 343 -12.78 -13.96 18.93
CA LEU A 343 -12.66 -13.50 20.32
C LEU A 343 -12.05 -14.56 21.26
N GLY A 344 -11.92 -15.81 20.81
CA GLY A 344 -11.57 -16.94 21.65
C GLY A 344 -12.71 -17.32 22.60
N ALA A 345 -12.39 -18.01 23.70
CA ALA A 345 -13.40 -18.43 24.67
C ALA A 345 -13.68 -17.32 25.73
N PRO A 346 -14.87 -16.72 25.79
CA PRO A 346 -15.27 -15.82 26.88
C PRO A 346 -15.48 -16.59 28.20
N PRO A 347 -15.61 -15.91 29.35
CA PRO A 347 -16.02 -16.56 30.60
C PRO A 347 -17.44 -17.12 30.49
N PHE A 348 -17.65 -18.37 30.88
CA PHE A 348 -18.92 -19.06 30.76
C PHE A 348 -19.70 -19.08 32.07
N GLY A 349 -21.03 -18.87 32.01
CA GLY A 349 -21.94 -19.02 33.16
C GLY A 349 -21.74 -18.01 34.29
N VAL A 350 -20.97 -16.94 34.08
CA VAL A 350 -20.67 -15.90 35.08
C VAL A 350 -20.96 -14.50 34.53
N PRO A 351 -21.53 -13.59 35.35
CA PRO A 351 -21.70 -12.18 34.97
C PRO A 351 -20.37 -11.56 34.56
N THR A 352 -20.35 -10.99 33.36
CA THR A 352 -19.17 -10.48 32.67
C THR A 352 -19.48 -9.10 32.08
N THR A 353 -18.60 -8.13 32.28
CA THR A 353 -18.72 -6.82 31.63
C THR A 353 -18.13 -6.87 30.23
N ILE A 354 -18.91 -6.43 29.25
CA ILE A 354 -18.45 -6.10 27.90
C ILE A 354 -18.39 -4.57 27.81
N LYS A 355 -17.23 -4.01 27.49
CA LYS A 355 -17.05 -2.58 27.22
C LYS A 355 -16.76 -2.36 25.74
N VAL A 356 -17.47 -1.40 25.14
CA VAL A 356 -17.13 -0.85 23.83
C VAL A 356 -16.71 0.60 24.01
N ASP A 357 -15.64 1.00 23.34
CA ASP A 357 -15.00 2.31 23.48
C ASP A 357 -14.54 2.80 22.10
N ILE A 358 -14.93 4.01 21.71
CA ILE A 358 -14.47 4.69 20.50
C ILE A 358 -13.47 5.75 20.95
N GLN A 359 -12.23 5.65 20.47
CA GLN A 359 -11.20 6.65 20.76
C GLN A 359 -11.66 8.03 20.25
N PRO A 360 -11.64 9.08 21.10
CA PRO A 360 -12.09 10.40 20.69
C PRO A 360 -11.35 10.95 19.48
N VAL A 361 -12.10 11.57 18.56
CA VAL A 361 -11.59 12.14 17.31
C VAL A 361 -11.04 13.56 17.54
N PRO A 362 -10.07 14.04 16.73
CA PRO A 362 -9.43 15.33 16.97
C PRO A 362 -10.43 16.50 16.96
N GLY A 363 -10.53 17.22 18.08
CA GLY A 363 -11.44 18.37 18.22
C GLY A 363 -12.84 18.02 18.75
N GLU A 364 -13.12 16.73 19.01
CA GLU A 364 -14.34 16.28 19.66
C GLU A 364 -14.48 16.85 21.08
N LYS A 365 -15.68 17.33 21.41
CA LYS A 365 -15.99 17.94 22.71
C LYS A 365 -16.89 17.06 23.57
N THR A 366 -17.81 16.33 22.93
CA THR A 366 -18.71 15.40 23.58
C THR A 366 -18.15 14.01 23.40
N VAL A 367 -17.60 13.42 24.45
CA VAL A 367 -17.04 12.05 24.43
C VAL A 367 -17.86 11.06 25.27
N THR A 368 -18.95 11.53 25.89
CA THR A 368 -19.81 10.73 26.79
C THR A 368 -20.64 9.68 26.05
N ASN A 369 -20.80 9.85 24.74
CA ASN A 369 -21.50 8.97 23.81
C ASN A 369 -20.54 8.00 23.08
N ASN A 370 -19.24 8.01 23.41
CA ASN A 370 -18.23 7.22 22.70
C ASN A 370 -18.02 5.83 23.30
N SER A 371 -18.59 5.57 24.49
CA SER A 371 -18.43 4.29 25.18
C SER A 371 -19.72 3.81 25.84
N ALA A 372 -19.85 2.50 25.97
CA ALA A 372 -20.88 1.86 26.76
C ALA A 372 -20.36 0.57 27.41
N GLU A 373 -20.94 0.23 28.55
CA GLU A 373 -20.69 -1.02 29.26
C GLU A 373 -21.99 -1.83 29.34
N TYR A 374 -21.89 -3.12 29.07
CA TYR A 374 -23.00 -4.07 29.05
C TYR A 374 -22.70 -5.20 30.03
N ARG A 375 -23.65 -5.50 30.90
CA ARG A 375 -23.58 -6.71 31.74
C ARG A 375 -24.10 -7.88 30.91
N ALA A 376 -23.33 -8.96 30.83
CA ALA A 376 -23.69 -10.13 30.05
C ALA A 376 -23.37 -11.43 30.77
N ILE A 377 -24.11 -12.49 30.45
CA ILE A 377 -23.81 -13.87 30.82
C ILE A 377 -23.70 -14.68 29.52
N PHE A 378 -22.57 -15.32 29.30
CA PHE A 378 -22.39 -16.26 28.20
C PHE A 378 -22.90 -17.65 28.62
N SER A 379 -23.91 -18.17 27.91
CA SER A 379 -24.54 -19.47 28.20
C SER A 379 -24.49 -20.39 26.97
N LEU A 380 -24.75 -21.68 27.17
CA LEU A 380 -25.23 -22.53 26.09
C LEU A 380 -26.67 -22.10 25.84
N GLY A 381 -27.01 -21.84 24.57
CA GLY A 381 -28.34 -21.34 24.17
C GLY A 381 -29.45 -22.38 24.33
#